data_AF-A0A836WYL3-F1
#
_entry.id   AF-A0A836WYL3-F1
#
_cell.length_a   1.000
_cell.length_b   1.000
_cell.length_c   1.000
_cell.angle_alpha   90.00
_cell.angle_beta   90.00
_cell.angle_gamma   90.00
#
_symmetry.space_group_name_H-M   'P 1'
#
loop_
_entity.id
_entity.type
_entity.pdbx_description
1 polymer ?
#
loop_
_entity_poly.entity_id
_entity_poly.type
_entity_poly.pdbx_seq_one_letter_code
_entity_poly.pdbx_strand_id
1 'polypeptide(L)'
;MSVEFLTPYTYLTGVDTPFRDCYILKLNNHITRVKTIKSKYSLSFLVFCLILFFGCPVVASDKEAKAHYQNAVKLSQKKQWDNAVAEFLKAAELAPQDSLIQANLGVAFSQTGMHKEALLSFEKALRLGYDSPGLRYNRGVSFARVKLMDEAIQELEAALNMDHRMVKADYDLGVIYNLQGQREKALEKVEILFKRNNKLAKKLFDQIKSSYTVVSVDDGGTLKGRVTLSGQVPRVRSFHLIHSPNIEFCSRISDGRGHRLLFDFTVSQNRGLKDTIIHLANVEKGKPFSPKMQTFHIDRCRANRYVIGARNGENILVENTDPIQHEIATYEVRNIYSDQTSNRPLPEKSSQVRSVFVREGANEFIIKCNLHPFLQTHAYLVQNPYYAVSDSEGNFSIENVPPGTYEVIAWHPFIPEQRGTITITEKGEANL
;
A
#
# COMPACT_ATOMS: atom_id res chain seq x y z
N MET A 1 -5.18 12.80 5.74
CA MET A 1 -5.48 13.56 4.50
C MET A 1 -4.57 14.78 4.50
N SER A 2 -3.67 14.86 3.52
CA SER A 2 -2.83 16.05 3.28
C SER A 2 -3.26 16.67 1.97
N VAL A 3 -3.65 17.94 1.99
CA VAL A 3 -4.16 18.70 0.85
C VAL A 3 -2.97 19.23 0.00
N GLU A 4 -3.11 19.25 -1.32
CA GLU A 4 -2.06 19.67 -2.26
C GLU A 4 -2.29 21.09 -2.80
N PHE A 5 -1.23 21.89 -2.89
CA PHE A 5 -1.30 23.25 -3.43
C PHE A 5 -1.30 23.22 -4.97
N LEU A 6 -2.14 24.03 -5.61
CA LEU A 6 -2.28 24.00 -7.08
C LEU A 6 -1.33 25.03 -7.71
N THR A 7 -0.50 24.56 -8.62
CA THR A 7 0.33 25.41 -9.46
C THR A 7 -0.40 25.78 -10.74
N PRO A 8 -0.08 26.92 -11.38
CA PRO A 8 -0.52 27.18 -12.74
C PRO A 8 -0.04 26.02 -13.63
N TYR A 9 -0.94 25.43 -14.41
CA TYR A 9 -0.51 24.59 -15.53
C TYR A 9 0.17 25.53 -16.53
N THR A 10 1.50 25.49 -16.60
CA THR A 10 2.16 25.85 -17.85
C THR A 10 1.77 24.78 -18.85
N TYR A 11 0.92 25.12 -19.83
CA TYR A 11 0.92 24.37 -21.07
C TYR A 11 2.38 24.34 -21.54
N LEU A 12 3.02 23.18 -21.45
CA LEU A 12 4.29 22.92 -22.11
C LEU A 12 4.02 22.92 -23.61
N THR A 13 3.86 24.12 -24.19
CA THR A 13 4.14 24.32 -25.60
C THR A 13 5.65 24.44 -25.73
N GLY A 14 6.31 23.39 -26.21
CA GLY A 14 7.73 23.44 -26.56
C GLY A 14 8.55 22.39 -25.85
N VAL A 15 8.80 21.33 -26.58
CA VAL A 15 9.68 20.21 -26.24
C VAL A 15 11.12 20.66 -26.49
N ASP A 16 11.97 20.67 -25.47
CA ASP A 16 13.42 20.61 -25.66
C ASP A 16 13.85 19.15 -25.48
N THR A 17 13.77 18.38 -26.57
CA THR A 17 14.53 17.15 -26.73
C THR A 17 15.35 17.24 -28.03
N PRO A 18 16.67 17.05 -27.99
CA PRO A 18 17.51 17.09 -29.16
C PRO A 18 17.56 15.69 -29.78
N PHE A 19 16.58 15.32 -30.58
CA PHE A 19 16.75 14.30 -31.62
C PHE A 19 16.13 14.77 -32.93
N ARG A 20 17.02 14.99 -33.89
CA ARG A 20 16.73 15.20 -35.31
C ARG A 20 15.87 14.04 -35.83
N ASP A 21 14.80 14.35 -36.58
CA ASP A 21 14.74 14.05 -38.01
C ASP A 21 13.48 14.66 -38.65
N CYS A 22 13.67 15.25 -39.83
CA CYS A 22 12.65 15.84 -40.70
C CYS A 22 11.68 14.77 -41.24
N TYR A 23 10.42 15.12 -41.47
CA TYR A 23 9.77 15.03 -42.80
C TYR A 23 8.58 16.00 -42.89
N ILE A 24 8.55 16.74 -44.00
CA ILE A 24 7.48 17.63 -44.45
C ILE A 24 6.37 16.79 -45.06
N LEU A 25 5.12 17.03 -44.67
CA LEU A 25 3.94 16.69 -45.48
C LEU A 25 3.00 17.91 -45.52
N LYS A 26 3.02 18.57 -46.67
CA LYS A 26 2.09 19.63 -47.08
C LYS A 26 1.20 19.03 -48.17
N LEU A 27 -0.11 19.28 -48.11
CA LEU A 27 -1.16 19.22 -49.16
C LEU A 27 -2.50 19.14 -48.38
N ASN A 28 -3.61 19.85 -48.67
CA ASN A 28 -3.99 20.67 -49.80
C ASN A 28 -5.17 21.59 -49.40
N ASN A 29 -5.12 22.85 -49.88
CA ASN A 29 -6.18 23.74 -50.35
C ASN A 29 -7.63 23.63 -49.83
N HIS A 30 -8.16 24.72 -49.29
CA HIS A 30 -9.07 25.60 -50.04
C HIS A 30 -9.35 26.92 -49.30
N ILE A 31 -9.01 28.04 -49.96
CA ILE A 31 -9.37 29.41 -49.56
C ILE A 31 -10.60 29.82 -50.39
N THR A 32 -11.63 30.35 -49.73
CA THR A 32 -12.68 31.13 -50.40
C THR A 32 -12.83 32.51 -49.76
N ARG A 33 -12.70 33.51 -50.63
CA ARG A 33 -12.72 34.96 -50.42
C ARG A 33 -13.99 35.46 -49.72
N VAL A 34 -13.84 36.40 -48.79
CA VAL A 34 -14.90 37.36 -48.43
C VAL A 34 -14.54 38.72 -49.03
N LYS A 35 -15.45 39.24 -49.87
CA LYS A 35 -15.37 40.56 -50.53
C LYS A 35 -15.47 41.68 -49.50
N THR A 36 -14.52 42.61 -49.56
CA THR A 36 -14.56 43.92 -48.92
C THR A 36 -15.62 44.81 -49.58
N ILE A 37 -16.55 45.35 -48.79
CA ILE A 37 -17.42 46.46 -49.19
C ILE A 37 -16.85 47.74 -48.58
N LYS A 38 -16.47 48.67 -49.45
CA LYS A 38 -16.11 50.05 -49.11
C LYS A 38 -17.38 50.79 -48.67
N SER A 39 -17.33 51.46 -47.53
CA SER A 39 -18.25 52.57 -47.22
C SER A 39 -17.45 53.82 -46.91
N LYS A 40 -17.78 54.89 -47.65
CA LYS A 40 -17.23 56.24 -47.58
C LYS A 40 -18.07 57.05 -46.60
N TYR A 41 -17.53 57.46 -45.45
CA TYR A 41 -18.00 58.68 -44.78
C TYR A 41 -16.84 59.41 -44.07
N SER A 42 -16.40 60.47 -44.76
CA SER A 42 -16.10 61.83 -44.29
C SER A 42 -15.46 62.04 -42.90
N LEU A 43 -14.20 62.44 -42.98
CA LEU A 43 -13.41 63.19 -42.02
C LEU A 43 -14.13 64.50 -41.60
N SER A 44 -14.75 64.55 -40.41
CA SER A 44 -15.01 65.80 -39.66
C SER A 44 -15.62 65.47 -38.28
N PHE A 45 -14.78 65.16 -37.29
CA PHE A 45 -14.97 65.56 -35.88
C PHE A 45 -13.74 65.12 -35.08
N LEU A 46 -12.66 65.88 -35.25
CA LEU A 46 -11.56 65.92 -34.29
C LEU A 46 -11.81 67.18 -33.46
N VAL A 47 -11.66 67.06 -32.15
CA VAL A 47 -11.75 68.12 -31.11
C VAL A 47 -13.15 68.36 -30.52
N PHE A 48 -13.54 67.52 -29.56
CA PHE A 48 -14.06 68.04 -28.29
C PHE A 48 -13.68 67.09 -27.14
N CYS A 49 -13.00 67.64 -26.13
CA CYS A 49 -12.68 67.06 -24.82
C CYS A 49 -11.68 65.90 -24.75
N LEU A 50 -10.41 66.26 -24.87
CA LEU A 50 -9.41 65.89 -23.86
C LEU A 50 -9.91 66.36 -22.48
N ILE A 51 -9.67 65.56 -21.43
CA ILE A 51 -10.14 65.66 -20.03
C ILE A 51 -11.46 64.92 -19.76
N LEU A 52 -11.38 63.58 -19.75
CA LEU A 52 -11.56 62.76 -18.55
C LEU A 52 -10.66 61.53 -18.72
N PHE A 53 -9.34 61.77 -18.60
CA PHE A 53 -8.40 60.77 -18.12
C PHE A 53 -8.78 60.44 -16.67
N PHE A 54 -9.79 59.62 -16.47
CA PHE A 54 -9.89 58.79 -15.29
C PHE A 54 -9.57 57.37 -15.73
N GLY A 55 -8.49 56.84 -15.16
CA GLY A 55 -7.86 55.60 -15.58
C GLY A 55 -8.88 54.48 -15.69
N CYS A 56 -8.64 53.62 -16.68
CA CYS A 56 -9.20 52.28 -16.72
C CYS A 56 -8.97 51.63 -15.34
N PRO A 57 -10.01 51.36 -14.52
CA PRO A 57 -9.83 50.77 -13.19
C PRO A 57 -9.29 49.34 -13.27
N VAL A 58 -9.40 48.71 -14.44
CA VAL A 58 -9.10 47.29 -14.69
C VAL A 58 -7.60 46.98 -14.60
N VAL A 59 -6.72 47.92 -14.96
CA VAL A 59 -5.26 47.62 -15.02
C VAL A 59 -4.59 47.69 -13.65
N ALA A 60 -5.11 48.52 -12.74
CA ALA A 60 -4.59 48.63 -11.37
C ALA A 60 -5.05 47.45 -10.50
N SER A 61 -6.31 47.02 -10.63
CA SER A 61 -6.88 45.89 -9.87
C SER A 61 -6.16 44.58 -10.13
N ASP A 62 -5.74 44.32 -11.38
CA ASP A 62 -5.09 43.06 -11.77
C ASP A 62 -3.68 42.91 -11.17
N LYS A 63 -2.92 44.01 -11.09
CA LYS A 63 -1.57 44.00 -10.50
C LYS A 63 -1.64 43.80 -8.99
N GLU A 64 -2.58 44.45 -8.33
CA GLU A 64 -2.81 44.31 -6.89
C GLU A 64 -3.34 42.91 -6.54
N ALA A 65 -4.29 42.38 -7.31
CA ALA A 65 -4.77 41.00 -7.18
C ALA A 65 -3.62 39.99 -7.28
N LYS A 66 -2.75 40.16 -8.27
CA LYS A 66 -1.57 39.31 -8.46
C LYS A 66 -0.59 39.40 -7.29
N ALA A 67 -0.39 40.59 -6.70
CA ALA A 67 0.47 40.78 -5.54
C ALA A 67 -0.07 40.04 -4.30
N HIS A 68 -1.37 40.20 -4.01
CA HIS A 68 -2.04 39.46 -2.94
C HIS A 68 -1.99 37.95 -3.16
N TYR A 69 -2.27 37.49 -4.39
CA TYR A 69 -2.16 36.07 -4.75
C TYR A 69 -0.75 35.51 -4.52
N GLN A 70 0.30 36.21 -4.97
CA GLN A 70 1.69 35.78 -4.76
C GLN A 70 2.07 35.75 -3.28
N ASN A 71 1.57 36.69 -2.49
CA ASN A 71 1.76 36.69 -1.05
C ASN A 71 1.06 35.48 -0.39
N ALA A 72 -0.19 35.22 -0.77
CA ALA A 72 -0.97 34.09 -0.30
C ALA A 72 -0.31 32.74 -0.62
N VAL A 73 0.27 32.59 -1.82
CA VAL A 73 1.07 31.42 -2.21
C VAL A 73 2.29 31.26 -1.31
N LYS A 74 3.04 32.34 -1.04
CA LYS A 74 4.22 32.30 -0.15
C LYS A 74 3.83 31.92 1.29
N LEU A 75 2.73 32.45 1.79
CA LEU A 75 2.18 32.12 3.12
C LEU A 75 1.75 30.64 3.17
N SER A 76 1.12 30.15 2.11
CA SER A 76 0.72 28.74 1.96
C SER A 76 1.92 27.79 1.96
N GLN A 77 3.01 28.15 1.27
CA GLN A 77 4.27 27.40 1.31
C GLN A 77 4.88 27.34 2.72
N LYS A 78 4.70 28.42 3.50
CA LYS A 78 5.07 28.48 4.92
C LYS A 78 4.02 27.84 5.86
N LYS A 79 2.95 27.27 5.32
CA LYS A 79 1.80 26.68 6.06
C LYS A 79 1.10 27.67 6.99
N GLN A 80 1.21 28.97 6.72
CA GLN A 80 0.49 30.03 7.44
C GLN A 80 -0.90 30.20 6.82
N TRP A 81 -1.75 29.18 7.01
CA TRP A 81 -2.99 29.04 6.25
C TRP A 81 -4.01 30.15 6.51
N ASP A 82 -4.18 30.60 7.76
CA ASP A 82 -5.12 31.70 8.06
C ASP A 82 -4.71 33.01 7.38
N ASN A 83 -3.42 33.34 7.41
CA ASN A 83 -2.90 34.52 6.70
C ASN A 83 -3.01 34.35 5.18
N ALA A 84 -2.80 33.13 4.67
CA ALA A 84 -2.97 32.84 3.25
C ALA A 84 -4.43 33.01 2.80
N VAL A 85 -5.40 32.56 3.60
CA VAL A 85 -6.84 32.78 3.35
C VAL A 85 -7.14 34.28 3.26
N ALA A 86 -6.65 35.08 4.20
CA ALA A 86 -6.87 36.53 4.18
C ALA A 86 -6.34 37.20 2.90
N GLU A 87 -5.16 36.79 2.43
CA GLU A 87 -4.57 37.33 1.19
C GLU A 87 -5.25 36.78 -0.07
N PHE A 88 -5.69 35.50 -0.07
CA PHE A 88 -6.47 34.94 -1.18
C PHE A 88 -7.85 35.60 -1.30
N LEU A 89 -8.50 35.96 -0.18
CA LEU A 89 -9.77 36.68 -0.19
C LEU A 89 -9.63 38.06 -0.85
N LYS A 90 -8.62 38.84 -0.47
CA LYS A 90 -8.30 40.12 -1.13
C LYS A 90 -8.04 39.93 -2.63
N ALA A 91 -7.27 38.91 -2.99
CA ALA A 91 -7.01 38.60 -4.40
C ALA A 91 -8.31 38.23 -5.16
N ALA A 92 -9.20 37.47 -4.52
CA ALA A 92 -10.48 37.06 -5.09
C ALA A 92 -11.50 38.21 -5.19
N GLU A 93 -11.45 39.20 -4.30
CA GLU A 93 -12.24 40.43 -4.37
C GLU A 93 -11.82 41.30 -5.56
N LEU A 94 -10.51 41.43 -5.78
CA LEU A 94 -9.94 42.24 -6.86
C LEU A 94 -10.03 41.58 -8.24
N ALA A 95 -9.94 40.24 -8.29
CA ALA A 95 -10.03 39.46 -9.53
C ALA A 95 -11.04 38.29 -9.39
N PRO A 96 -12.35 38.58 -9.32
CA PRO A 96 -13.37 37.57 -9.00
C PRO A 96 -13.59 36.51 -10.07
N GLN A 97 -13.10 36.74 -11.29
CA GLN A 97 -13.19 35.84 -12.45
C GLN A 97 -11.92 35.01 -12.68
N ASP A 98 -10.88 35.17 -11.85
CA ASP A 98 -9.68 34.35 -11.94
C ASP A 98 -9.93 32.97 -11.30
N SER A 99 -10.01 31.95 -12.15
CA SER A 99 -10.31 30.58 -11.76
C SER A 99 -9.23 29.95 -10.86
N LEU A 100 -7.96 30.33 -11.03
CA LEU A 100 -6.84 29.81 -10.25
C LEU A 100 -6.82 30.40 -8.84
N ILE A 101 -7.15 31.69 -8.70
CA ILE A 101 -7.33 32.33 -7.38
C ILE A 101 -8.44 31.62 -6.61
N GLN A 102 -9.59 31.36 -7.23
CA GLN A 102 -10.70 30.64 -6.59
C GLN A 102 -10.30 29.20 -6.19
N ALA A 103 -9.56 28.50 -7.05
CA ALA A 103 -9.07 27.16 -6.74
C ALA A 103 -8.13 27.15 -5.53
N ASN A 104 -7.17 28.06 -5.48
CA ASN A 104 -6.20 28.15 -4.38
C ASN A 104 -6.80 28.72 -3.08
N LEU A 105 -7.81 29.59 -3.19
CA LEU A 105 -8.63 29.98 -2.04
C LEU A 105 -9.36 28.77 -1.45
N GLY A 106 -9.94 27.91 -2.29
CA GLY A 106 -10.56 26.65 -1.86
C GLY A 106 -9.58 25.72 -1.15
N VAL A 107 -8.35 25.61 -1.66
CA VAL A 107 -7.28 24.86 -1.00
C VAL A 107 -6.98 25.43 0.38
N ALA A 108 -6.83 26.75 0.49
CA ALA A 108 -6.52 27.41 1.76
C ALA A 108 -7.65 27.20 2.79
N PHE A 109 -8.91 27.35 2.39
CA PHE A 109 -10.07 27.02 3.23
C PHE A 109 -10.10 25.56 3.67
N SER A 110 -9.77 24.63 2.77
CA SER A 110 -9.71 23.21 3.13
C SER A 110 -8.62 22.93 4.17
N GLN A 111 -7.52 23.69 4.17
CA GLN A 111 -6.42 23.52 5.14
C GLN A 111 -6.75 24.13 6.51
N THR A 112 -7.59 25.17 6.55
CA THR A 112 -8.09 25.77 7.80
C THR A 112 -9.34 25.07 8.35
N GLY A 113 -9.80 23.99 7.70
CA GLY A 113 -10.97 23.21 8.13
C GLY A 113 -12.32 23.80 7.72
N MET A 114 -12.32 24.92 6.98
CA MET A 114 -13.49 25.59 6.42
C MET A 114 -13.97 24.86 5.15
N HIS A 115 -14.38 23.60 5.31
CA HIS A 115 -14.64 22.71 4.18
C HIS A 115 -15.85 23.11 3.34
N LYS A 116 -16.85 23.80 3.91
CA LYS A 116 -18.02 24.27 3.14
C LYS A 116 -17.64 25.42 2.21
N GLU A 117 -16.85 26.36 2.73
CA GLU A 117 -16.29 27.50 2.00
C GLU A 117 -15.30 27.05 0.93
N ALA A 118 -14.52 26.00 1.24
CA ALA A 118 -13.65 25.33 0.27
C ALA A 118 -14.46 24.79 -0.92
N LEU A 119 -15.55 24.05 -0.66
CA LEU A 119 -16.42 23.49 -1.71
C LEU A 119 -17.05 24.57 -2.59
N LEU A 120 -17.48 25.70 -2.01
CA LEU A 120 -18.00 26.85 -2.78
C LEU A 120 -16.93 27.46 -3.69
N SER A 121 -15.70 27.59 -3.18
CA SER A 121 -14.57 28.15 -3.94
C SER A 121 -14.15 27.21 -5.07
N PHE A 122 -14.10 25.89 -4.82
CA PHE A 122 -13.81 24.89 -5.86
C PHE A 122 -14.91 24.84 -6.93
N GLU A 123 -16.18 24.90 -6.55
CA GLU A 123 -17.31 24.96 -7.49
C GLU A 123 -17.20 26.21 -8.38
N LYS A 124 -16.86 27.37 -7.81
CA LYS A 124 -16.63 28.59 -8.58
C LYS A 124 -15.45 28.46 -9.54
N ALA A 125 -14.33 27.87 -9.10
CA ALA A 125 -13.17 27.61 -9.96
C ALA A 125 -13.51 26.70 -11.15
N LEU A 126 -14.30 25.64 -10.92
CA LEU A 126 -14.79 24.74 -11.98
C LEU A 126 -15.69 25.48 -12.98
N ARG A 127 -16.62 26.31 -12.51
CA ARG A 127 -17.48 27.14 -13.39
C ARG A 127 -16.70 28.13 -14.24
N LEU A 128 -15.57 28.62 -13.72
CA LEU A 128 -14.64 29.50 -14.44
C LEU A 128 -13.66 28.73 -15.34
N GLY A 129 -13.79 27.40 -15.45
CA GLY A 129 -13.03 26.57 -16.38
C GLY A 129 -11.71 26.01 -15.83
N TYR A 130 -11.44 26.13 -14.53
CA TYR A 130 -10.27 25.47 -13.93
C TYR A 130 -10.65 24.09 -13.40
N ASP A 131 -10.29 23.06 -14.16
CA ASP A 131 -10.43 21.66 -13.79
C ASP A 131 -9.06 20.96 -13.82
N SER A 132 -8.65 20.39 -12.70
CA SER A 132 -7.36 19.74 -12.56
C SER A 132 -7.43 18.57 -11.57
N PRO A 133 -6.53 17.57 -11.69
CA PRO A 133 -6.51 16.43 -10.77
C PRO A 133 -6.40 16.86 -9.31
N GLY A 134 -5.56 17.87 -9.05
CA GLY A 134 -5.38 18.42 -7.71
C GLY A 134 -6.63 19.12 -7.17
N LEU A 135 -7.36 19.88 -8.01
CA LEU A 135 -8.63 20.50 -7.59
C LEU A 135 -9.65 19.43 -7.25
N ARG A 136 -9.84 18.44 -8.13
CA ARG A 136 -10.75 17.30 -7.92
C ARG A 136 -10.41 16.57 -6.62
N TYR A 137 -9.13 16.26 -6.39
CA TYR A 137 -8.68 15.65 -5.14
C TYR A 137 -9.01 16.49 -3.90
N ASN A 138 -8.66 17.78 -3.88
CA ASN A 138 -8.91 18.64 -2.72
C ASN A 138 -10.40 18.87 -2.46
N ARG A 139 -11.21 18.93 -3.53
CA ARG A 139 -12.67 18.97 -3.46
C ARG A 139 -13.22 17.66 -2.86
N GLY A 140 -12.74 16.50 -3.31
CA GLY A 140 -13.10 15.20 -2.76
C GLY A 140 -12.74 15.05 -1.28
N VAL A 141 -11.55 15.50 -0.87
CA VAL A 141 -11.16 15.56 0.55
C VAL A 141 -12.12 16.45 1.36
N SER A 142 -12.52 17.59 0.81
CA SER A 142 -13.47 18.49 1.49
C SER A 142 -14.86 17.87 1.63
N PHE A 143 -15.36 17.19 0.59
CA PHE A 143 -16.61 16.42 0.66
C PHE A 143 -16.57 15.33 1.74
N ALA A 144 -15.48 14.56 1.82
CA ALA A 144 -15.30 13.53 2.84
C ALA A 144 -15.34 14.12 4.26
N ARG A 145 -14.76 15.31 4.46
CA ARG A 145 -14.73 16.01 5.76
C ARG A 145 -16.10 16.53 6.20
N VAL A 146 -16.99 16.85 5.26
CA VAL A 146 -18.39 17.19 5.55
C VAL A 146 -19.33 15.97 5.51
N LYS A 147 -18.76 14.75 5.50
CA LYS A 147 -19.46 13.45 5.51
C LYS A 147 -20.31 13.16 4.25
N LEU A 148 -20.03 13.85 3.15
CA LEU A 148 -20.60 13.57 1.83
C LEU A 148 -19.68 12.59 1.10
N MET A 149 -19.81 11.30 1.46
CA MET A 149 -18.84 10.27 1.06
C MET A 149 -18.95 9.87 -0.41
N ASP A 150 -20.16 9.87 -0.98
CA ASP A 150 -20.36 9.46 -2.37
C ASP A 150 -19.83 10.53 -3.34
N GLU A 151 -20.05 11.80 -3.03
CA GLU A 151 -19.46 12.92 -3.75
C GLU A 151 -17.93 12.94 -3.61
N ALA A 152 -17.41 12.58 -2.43
CA ALA A 152 -15.97 12.45 -2.23
C ALA A 152 -15.36 11.36 -3.13
N ILE A 153 -16.03 10.21 -3.24
CA ILE A 153 -15.60 9.12 -4.13
C ILE A 153 -15.58 9.60 -5.58
N GLN A 154 -16.66 10.22 -6.06
CA GLN A 154 -16.75 10.71 -7.44
C GLN A 154 -15.61 11.68 -7.78
N GLU A 155 -15.31 12.62 -6.89
CA GLU A 155 -14.23 13.59 -7.11
C GLU A 155 -12.83 12.96 -7.04
N LEU A 156 -12.61 12.00 -6.13
CA LEU A 156 -11.31 11.30 -6.04
C LEU A 156 -11.09 10.34 -7.22
N GLU A 157 -12.14 9.69 -7.72
CA GLU A 157 -12.09 8.89 -8.95
C GLU A 157 -11.85 9.76 -10.18
N ALA A 158 -12.52 10.92 -10.27
CA ALA A 158 -12.24 11.90 -11.32
C ALA A 158 -10.77 12.36 -11.28
N ALA A 159 -10.22 12.63 -10.09
CA ALA A 159 -8.80 12.98 -9.94
C ALA A 159 -7.87 11.87 -10.45
N LEU A 160 -8.13 10.61 -10.10
CA LEU A 160 -7.34 9.46 -10.55
C LEU A 160 -7.50 9.15 -12.05
N ASN A 161 -8.67 9.43 -12.63
CA ASN A 161 -8.88 9.32 -14.07
C ASN A 161 -8.05 10.35 -14.86
N MET A 162 -7.81 11.53 -14.27
CA MET A 162 -6.96 12.56 -14.87
C MET A 162 -5.46 12.32 -14.60
N ASP A 163 -5.10 11.90 -13.38
CA ASP A 163 -3.73 11.48 -13.05
C ASP A 163 -3.73 10.24 -12.14
N HIS A 164 -3.52 9.08 -12.76
CA HIS A 164 -3.45 7.80 -12.08
C HIS A 164 -2.29 7.71 -11.06
N ARG A 165 -1.34 8.65 -11.06
CA ARG A 165 -0.15 8.66 -10.18
C ARG A 165 -0.44 9.20 -8.78
N MET A 166 -1.65 9.71 -8.51
CA MET A 166 -2.05 10.27 -7.21
C MET A 166 -2.23 9.21 -6.12
N VAL A 167 -1.12 8.74 -5.53
CA VAL A 167 -1.11 7.73 -4.45
C VAL A 167 -1.99 8.11 -3.25
N LYS A 168 -2.09 9.40 -2.93
CA LYS A 168 -2.94 9.89 -1.83
C LYS A 168 -4.43 9.71 -2.13
N ALA A 169 -4.85 9.87 -3.38
CA ALA A 169 -6.23 9.68 -3.79
C ALA A 169 -6.64 8.20 -3.66
N ASP A 170 -5.78 7.25 -4.05
CA ASP A 170 -6.02 5.82 -3.83
C ASP A 170 -6.15 5.48 -2.33
N TYR A 171 -5.29 6.07 -1.49
CA TYR A 171 -5.37 5.89 -0.03
C TYR A 171 -6.64 6.48 0.57
N ASP A 172 -7.00 7.71 0.23
CA ASP A 172 -8.21 8.36 0.77
C ASP A 172 -9.49 7.67 0.26
N LEU A 173 -9.53 7.19 -1.00
CA LEU A 173 -10.60 6.31 -1.49
C LEU A 173 -10.70 5.02 -0.68
N GLY A 174 -9.57 4.34 -0.44
CA GLY A 174 -9.55 3.11 0.35
C GLY A 174 -10.08 3.32 1.77
N VAL A 175 -9.74 4.45 2.40
CA VAL A 175 -10.28 4.84 3.71
C VAL A 175 -11.79 5.07 3.64
N ILE A 176 -12.29 5.79 2.62
CA ILE A 176 -13.74 6.04 2.48
C ILE A 176 -14.50 4.73 2.22
N TYR A 177 -13.98 3.85 1.35
CA TYR A 177 -14.58 2.53 1.12
C TYR A 177 -14.65 1.69 2.39
N ASN A 178 -13.59 1.70 3.21
CA ASN A 178 -13.59 1.02 4.51
C ASN A 178 -14.65 1.60 5.46
N LEU A 179 -14.80 2.93 5.52
CA LEU A 179 -15.81 3.60 6.35
C LEU A 179 -17.24 3.29 5.90
N GLN A 180 -17.47 3.08 4.61
CA GLN A 180 -18.77 2.65 4.05
C GLN A 180 -19.01 1.14 4.17
N GLY A 181 -18.10 0.38 4.77
CA GLY A 181 -18.20 -1.09 4.87
C GLY A 181 -17.93 -1.82 3.54
N GLN A 182 -17.46 -1.12 2.51
CA GLN A 182 -17.06 -1.70 1.22
C GLN A 182 -15.65 -2.28 1.32
N ARG A 183 -15.52 -3.34 2.12
CA ARG A 183 -14.24 -3.97 2.48
C ARG A 183 -13.43 -4.41 1.26
N GLU A 184 -14.09 -5.02 0.28
CA GLU A 184 -13.46 -5.57 -0.92
C GLU A 184 -12.81 -4.45 -1.75
N LYS A 185 -13.50 -3.32 -1.93
CA LYS A 185 -12.93 -2.14 -2.61
C LYS A 185 -11.78 -1.51 -1.82
N ALA A 186 -11.86 -1.52 -0.48
CA ALA A 186 -10.76 -1.04 0.35
C ALA A 186 -9.50 -1.93 0.20
N LEU A 187 -9.67 -3.26 0.13
CA LEU A 187 -8.58 -4.21 -0.12
C LEU A 187 -8.00 -4.06 -1.54
N GLU A 188 -8.83 -3.79 -2.54
CA GLU A 188 -8.34 -3.46 -3.89
C GLU A 188 -7.41 -2.22 -3.86
N LYS A 189 -7.77 -1.19 -3.07
CA LYS A 189 -6.89 -0.03 -2.86
C LYS A 189 -5.61 -0.40 -2.10
N VAL A 190 -5.65 -1.34 -1.14
CA VAL A 190 -4.43 -1.88 -0.51
C VAL A 190 -3.50 -2.50 -1.55
N GLU A 191 -4.01 -3.31 -2.48
CA GLU A 191 -3.22 -3.95 -3.54
C GLU A 191 -2.56 -2.95 -4.49
N ILE A 192 -3.30 -1.90 -4.88
CA ILE A 192 -2.75 -0.82 -5.70
C ILE A 192 -1.63 -0.08 -4.93
N LEU A 193 -1.87 0.23 -3.65
CA LEU A 193 -0.90 0.92 -2.82
C LEU A 193 0.32 0.03 -2.52
N PHE A 194 0.17 -1.28 -2.41
CA PHE A 194 1.28 -2.19 -2.08
C PHE A 194 2.44 -2.03 -3.07
N LYS A 195 2.12 -1.87 -4.36
CA LYS A 195 3.08 -1.69 -5.46
C LYS A 195 3.73 -0.30 -5.49
N ARG A 196 3.09 0.71 -4.89
CA ARG A 196 3.42 2.14 -5.10
C ARG A 196 3.91 2.83 -3.85
N ASN A 197 3.37 2.45 -2.70
CA ASN A 197 3.69 2.96 -1.38
C ASN A 197 3.26 1.94 -0.31
N ASN A 198 4.13 0.98 -0.05
CA ASN A 198 3.89 -0.11 0.90
C ASN A 198 3.54 0.40 2.31
N LYS A 199 4.10 1.54 2.75
CA LYS A 199 3.76 2.16 4.04
C LYS A 199 2.29 2.58 4.12
N LEU A 200 1.74 3.18 3.06
CA LEU A 200 0.33 3.54 3.01
C LEU A 200 -0.57 2.32 2.83
N ALA A 201 -0.13 1.33 2.05
CA ALA A 201 -0.84 0.06 1.92
C ALA A 201 -1.03 -0.62 3.27
N LYS A 202 0.05 -0.79 4.04
CA LYS A 202 0.01 -1.36 5.40
C LYS A 202 -0.89 -0.54 6.32
N LYS A 203 -0.75 0.79 6.28
CA LYS A 203 -1.58 1.69 7.09
C LYS A 203 -3.07 1.55 6.78
N LEU A 204 -3.45 1.41 5.52
CA LEU A 204 -4.84 1.18 5.12
C LEU A 204 -5.30 -0.22 5.52
N PHE A 205 -4.51 -1.25 5.24
CA PHE A 205 -4.78 -2.64 5.61
C PHE A 205 -5.08 -2.80 7.11
N ASP A 206 -4.28 -2.15 7.96
CA ASP A 206 -4.46 -2.21 9.42
C ASP A 206 -5.76 -1.56 9.93
N GLN A 207 -6.41 -0.72 9.11
CA GLN A 207 -7.72 -0.14 9.42
C GLN A 207 -8.89 -1.02 8.97
N ILE A 208 -8.63 -1.97 8.06
CA ILE A 208 -9.66 -2.85 7.53
C ILE A 208 -9.89 -3.98 8.53
N LYS A 209 -11.13 -4.11 9.00
CA LYS A 209 -11.49 -5.17 9.94
C LYS A 209 -11.34 -6.54 9.26
N SER A 210 -10.75 -7.49 9.99
CA SER A 210 -10.69 -8.89 9.56
C SER A 210 -12.11 -9.46 9.39
N SER A 211 -12.26 -10.39 8.45
CA SER A 211 -13.48 -11.19 8.32
C SER A 211 -13.67 -12.16 9.49
N TYR A 212 -12.56 -12.57 10.13
CA TYR A 212 -12.60 -13.44 11.30
C TYR A 212 -13.13 -12.70 12.54
N THR A 213 -14.14 -13.27 13.19
CA THR A 213 -14.78 -12.70 14.38
C THR A 213 -14.32 -13.40 15.65
N VAL A 214 -13.76 -12.64 16.59
CA VAL A 214 -13.34 -13.17 17.90
C VAL A 214 -14.57 -13.34 18.81
N VAL A 215 -14.78 -14.55 19.32
CA VAL A 215 -15.81 -14.92 20.30
C VAL A 215 -15.24 -15.86 21.36
N SER A 216 -15.91 -16.01 22.50
CA SER A 216 -15.58 -17.09 23.44
C SER A 216 -15.95 -18.44 22.83
N VAL A 217 -15.18 -19.47 23.17
CA VAL A 217 -15.42 -20.86 22.72
C VAL A 217 -15.42 -21.76 23.95
N ASP A 218 -16.54 -21.73 24.67
CA ASP A 218 -16.69 -22.39 25.98
C ASP A 218 -16.95 -23.90 25.84
N ASP A 219 -17.38 -24.30 24.65
CA ASP A 219 -17.79 -25.65 24.25
C ASP A 219 -16.78 -26.31 23.30
N GLY A 220 -15.59 -25.70 23.19
CA GLY A 220 -14.57 -26.08 22.23
C GLY A 220 -14.04 -27.50 22.44
N GLY A 221 -13.94 -28.25 21.34
CA GLY A 221 -13.27 -29.54 21.28
C GLY A 221 -11.78 -29.42 20.96
N THR A 222 -11.13 -30.58 20.84
CA THR A 222 -9.71 -30.69 20.49
C THR A 222 -9.52 -31.58 19.26
N LEU A 223 -8.72 -31.11 18.31
CA LEU A 223 -8.23 -31.91 17.20
C LEU A 223 -6.79 -32.35 17.48
N LYS A 224 -6.55 -33.65 17.48
CA LYS A 224 -5.21 -34.24 17.54
C LYS A 224 -4.95 -35.07 16.30
N GLY A 225 -3.69 -35.32 16.02
CA GLY A 225 -3.33 -36.21 14.93
C GLY A 225 -1.85 -36.32 14.73
N ARG A 226 -1.48 -37.01 13.66
CA ARG A 226 -0.08 -37.27 13.34
C ARG A 226 0.19 -37.19 11.84
N VAL A 227 1.09 -36.30 11.46
CA VAL A 227 1.59 -36.18 10.10
C VAL A 227 2.68 -37.23 9.88
N THR A 228 2.53 -38.05 8.85
CA THR A 228 3.55 -39.01 8.44
C THR A 228 3.97 -38.77 7.00
N LEU A 229 5.27 -38.95 6.72
CA LEU A 229 5.76 -38.93 5.33
C LEU A 229 5.67 -40.34 4.77
N SER A 230 5.02 -40.49 3.62
CA SER A 230 5.03 -41.72 2.82
C SER A 230 6.09 -41.65 1.70
N GLY A 231 6.66 -42.79 1.31
CA GLY A 231 7.65 -42.86 0.23
C GLY A 231 9.10 -42.56 0.64
N GLN A 232 9.94 -42.21 -0.33
CA GLN A 232 11.36 -41.92 -0.07
C GLN A 232 11.53 -40.56 0.60
N VAL A 233 12.35 -40.49 1.66
CA VAL A 233 12.74 -39.21 2.25
C VAL A 233 13.68 -38.48 1.28
N PRO A 234 13.36 -37.25 0.85
CA PRO A 234 14.23 -36.49 -0.03
C PRO A 234 15.64 -36.30 0.56
N ARG A 235 16.65 -36.25 -0.32
CA ARG A 235 18.04 -36.11 0.11
C ARG A 235 18.27 -34.73 0.72
N VAL A 236 19.07 -34.70 1.78
CA VAL A 236 19.56 -33.47 2.41
C VAL A 236 20.31 -32.61 1.39
N ARG A 237 20.06 -31.30 1.38
CA ARG A 237 20.84 -30.36 0.56
C ARG A 237 22.16 -30.06 1.26
N SER A 238 23.23 -29.97 0.48
CA SER A 238 24.59 -29.72 0.97
C SER A 238 25.15 -28.48 0.31
N PHE A 239 25.73 -27.58 1.09
CA PHE A 239 26.29 -26.30 0.63
C PHE A 239 27.76 -26.20 1.04
N HIS A 240 28.62 -25.97 0.07
CA HIS A 240 30.06 -25.87 0.33
C HIS A 240 30.42 -24.54 1.01
N LEU A 241 31.14 -24.61 2.12
CA LEU A 241 31.52 -23.43 2.93
C LEU A 241 32.95 -22.94 2.68
N ILE A 242 33.74 -23.61 1.84
CA ILE A 242 35.16 -23.25 1.63
C ILE A 242 35.30 -21.87 0.95
N HIS A 243 34.29 -21.42 0.20
CA HIS A 243 34.26 -20.08 -0.40
C HIS A 243 33.54 -19.05 0.48
N SER A 244 33.20 -19.39 1.72
CA SER A 244 32.51 -18.47 2.61
C SER A 244 33.48 -17.42 3.16
N PRO A 245 33.04 -16.15 3.28
CA PRO A 245 33.92 -15.02 3.62
C PRO A 245 34.52 -15.11 5.04
N ASN A 246 33.88 -15.83 5.96
CA ASN A 246 34.36 -16.01 7.33
C ASN A 246 34.73 -17.47 7.58
N ILE A 247 35.85 -17.92 7.02
CA ILE A 247 36.23 -19.33 7.01
C ILE A 247 36.39 -19.93 8.42
N GLU A 248 36.86 -19.16 9.40
CA GLU A 248 37.04 -19.63 10.77
C GLU A 248 35.68 -19.95 11.41
N PHE A 249 34.72 -19.03 11.33
CA PHE A 249 33.38 -19.25 11.86
C PHE A 249 32.61 -20.30 11.05
N CYS A 250 32.68 -20.22 9.71
CA CYS A 250 31.99 -21.15 8.81
C CYS A 250 32.47 -22.59 8.98
N SER A 251 33.76 -22.82 9.20
CA SER A 251 34.29 -24.16 9.45
C SER A 251 33.70 -24.81 10.70
N ARG A 252 33.43 -24.01 11.76
CA ARG A 252 32.83 -24.50 13.02
C ARG A 252 31.37 -24.92 12.87
N ILE A 253 30.66 -24.42 11.87
CA ILE A 253 29.27 -24.80 11.58
C ILE A 253 29.16 -25.83 10.43
N SER A 254 30.30 -26.33 9.93
CA SER A 254 30.34 -27.37 8.89
C SER A 254 30.07 -28.77 9.46
N ASP A 255 29.88 -29.73 8.56
CA ASP A 255 29.81 -31.17 8.83
C ASP A 255 31.19 -31.83 9.08
N GLY A 256 32.24 -31.02 9.29
CA GLY A 256 33.63 -31.48 9.40
C GLY A 256 34.29 -31.79 8.06
N ARG A 257 33.54 -31.74 6.94
CA ARG A 257 34.04 -31.89 5.57
C ARG A 257 33.89 -30.60 4.76
N GLY A 258 33.66 -29.48 5.45
CA GLY A 258 33.50 -28.17 4.83
C GLY A 258 32.11 -27.91 4.21
N HIS A 259 31.10 -28.72 4.54
CA HIS A 259 29.73 -28.52 4.03
C HIS A 259 28.75 -28.11 5.13
N ARG A 260 27.75 -27.29 4.77
CA ARG A 260 26.56 -27.03 5.57
C ARG A 260 25.40 -27.86 5.02
N LEU A 261 24.84 -28.70 5.88
CA LEU A 261 23.65 -29.47 5.54
C LEU A 261 22.37 -28.68 5.85
N LEU A 262 21.38 -28.77 4.96
CA LEU A 262 20.02 -28.26 5.17
C LEU A 262 19.03 -29.41 5.03
N PHE A 263 18.33 -29.68 6.12
CA PHE A 263 17.31 -30.71 6.21
C PHE A 263 15.96 -30.08 5.89
N ASP A 264 15.59 -30.08 4.61
CA ASP A 264 14.27 -29.61 4.17
C ASP A 264 13.13 -30.49 4.69
N PHE A 265 13.45 -31.74 5.01
CA PHE A 265 12.55 -32.73 5.59
C PHE A 265 13.18 -33.30 6.85
N THR A 266 12.49 -33.19 7.98
CA THR A 266 12.86 -33.86 9.23
C THR A 266 11.84 -34.96 9.51
N VAL A 267 12.28 -36.21 9.38
CA VAL A 267 11.41 -37.39 9.50
C VAL A 267 11.94 -38.30 10.60
N SER A 268 11.09 -38.66 11.55
CA SER A 268 11.44 -39.59 12.63
C SER A 268 11.50 -41.05 12.14
N GLN A 269 12.02 -41.94 12.99
CA GLN A 269 12.18 -43.36 12.66
C GLN A 269 10.85 -44.05 12.33
N ASN A 270 9.79 -43.67 13.05
CA ASN A 270 8.41 -44.12 12.86
C ASN A 270 7.65 -43.27 11.82
N ARG A 271 8.36 -42.62 10.88
CA ARG A 271 7.83 -41.88 9.72
C ARG A 271 7.08 -40.58 10.03
N GLY A 272 7.14 -40.08 11.25
CA GLY A 272 6.57 -38.79 11.61
C GLY A 272 7.25 -37.63 10.89
N LEU A 273 6.47 -36.72 10.31
CA LEU A 273 6.99 -35.57 9.57
C LEU A 273 6.85 -34.30 10.41
N LYS A 274 7.98 -33.70 10.79
CA LYS A 274 8.04 -32.41 11.48
C LYS A 274 7.77 -31.25 10.52
N ASP A 275 7.48 -30.07 11.08
CA ASP A 275 7.48 -28.80 10.36
C ASP A 275 6.37 -28.75 9.28
N THR A 276 5.26 -29.43 9.54
CA THR A 276 4.04 -29.37 8.73
C THR A 276 3.01 -28.49 9.45
N ILE A 277 2.42 -27.52 8.75
CA ILE A 277 1.28 -26.75 9.26
C ILE A 277 0.03 -27.57 9.06
N ILE A 278 -0.72 -27.78 10.13
CA ILE A 278 -2.09 -28.30 10.08
C ILE A 278 -2.99 -27.14 10.45
N HIS A 279 -3.94 -26.77 9.59
CA HIS A 279 -4.90 -25.72 9.92
C HIS A 279 -6.31 -26.06 9.47
N LEU A 280 -7.28 -25.46 10.15
CA LEU A 280 -8.69 -25.55 9.76
C LEU A 280 -9.02 -24.43 8.78
N ALA A 281 -9.62 -24.77 7.65
CA ALA A 281 -10.11 -23.79 6.70
C ALA A 281 -11.51 -23.28 7.11
N ASN A 282 -11.87 -22.10 6.61
CA ASN A 282 -13.24 -21.55 6.70
C ASN A 282 -13.82 -21.41 8.11
N VAL A 283 -12.97 -21.27 9.14
CA VAL A 283 -13.43 -20.92 10.49
C VAL A 283 -13.68 -19.41 10.54
N GLU A 284 -14.95 -19.01 10.55
CA GLU A 284 -15.35 -17.58 10.51
C GLU A 284 -15.30 -16.90 11.89
N LYS A 285 -15.48 -17.68 12.96
CA LYS A 285 -15.50 -17.16 14.33
C LYS A 285 -14.89 -18.14 15.33
N GLY A 286 -14.26 -17.61 16.37
CA GLY A 286 -13.70 -18.41 17.47
C GLY A 286 -12.74 -17.63 18.36
N LYS A 287 -11.80 -18.35 18.99
CA LYS A 287 -10.78 -17.79 19.91
C LYS A 287 -9.92 -16.73 19.21
N PRO A 288 -9.31 -15.77 19.92
CA PRO A 288 -8.38 -14.83 19.29
C PRO A 288 -7.09 -15.52 18.84
N PHE A 289 -6.38 -14.90 17.88
CA PHE A 289 -4.97 -15.18 17.67
C PHE A 289 -4.17 -14.92 18.95
N SER A 290 -3.09 -15.69 19.15
CA SER A 290 -2.21 -15.47 20.28
C SER A 290 -1.73 -14.01 20.32
N PRO A 291 -1.86 -13.31 21.46
CA PRO A 291 -1.35 -11.94 21.59
C PRO A 291 0.19 -11.91 21.71
N LYS A 292 0.81 -13.07 21.95
CA LYS A 292 2.26 -13.20 22.08
C LYS A 292 2.91 -13.06 20.71
N MET A 293 3.74 -12.04 20.55
CA MET A 293 4.59 -11.88 19.37
C MET A 293 5.46 -13.11 19.19
N GLN A 294 5.47 -13.67 17.97
CA GLN A 294 6.36 -14.77 17.64
C GLN A 294 7.80 -14.25 17.59
N THR A 295 8.70 -14.94 18.29
CA THR A 295 10.13 -14.70 18.23
C THR A 295 10.83 -15.87 17.57
N PHE A 296 11.77 -15.58 16.69
CA PHE A 296 12.68 -16.58 16.13
C PHE A 296 14.12 -16.16 16.35
N HIS A 297 14.96 -17.16 16.63
CA HIS A 297 16.37 -16.98 16.93
C HIS A 297 17.20 -17.57 15.80
N ILE A 298 18.13 -16.78 15.32
CA ILE A 298 19.16 -17.17 14.38
C ILE A 298 20.42 -17.46 15.20
N ASP A 299 20.78 -18.73 15.25
CA ASP A 299 22.00 -19.23 15.89
C ASP A 299 22.71 -20.20 14.95
N ARG A 300 24.04 -20.11 14.89
CA ARG A 300 24.92 -20.86 13.99
C ARG A 300 24.43 -20.79 12.54
N CYS A 301 24.01 -19.61 12.10
CA CYS A 301 23.42 -19.35 10.78
C CYS A 301 22.21 -20.25 10.46
N ARG A 302 21.36 -20.56 11.44
CA ARG A 302 20.12 -21.30 11.25
C ARG A 302 18.95 -20.65 11.97
N ALA A 303 17.81 -20.65 11.26
CA ALA A 303 16.47 -20.59 11.81
C ALA A 303 16.26 -21.63 12.93
N ASN A 304 15.92 -21.27 14.17
CA ASN A 304 15.47 -22.26 15.16
C ASN A 304 14.11 -22.88 14.82
N ARG A 305 13.31 -22.20 13.99
CA ARG A 305 12.02 -22.67 13.46
C ARG A 305 12.08 -22.68 11.94
N TYR A 306 11.91 -23.85 11.35
CA TYR A 306 11.92 -23.99 9.89
C TYR A 306 10.58 -23.59 9.29
N VAL A 307 9.48 -24.00 9.93
CA VAL A 307 8.12 -23.68 9.53
C VAL A 307 7.37 -22.98 10.66
N ILE A 308 6.60 -21.95 10.31
CA ILE A 308 5.72 -21.22 11.21
C ILE A 308 4.37 -20.96 10.53
N GLY A 309 3.31 -20.75 11.32
CA GLY A 309 2.07 -20.14 10.82
C GLY A 309 2.07 -18.67 11.22
N ALA A 310 1.61 -17.79 10.33
CA ALA A 310 1.48 -16.36 10.59
C ALA A 310 0.23 -15.80 9.91
N ARG A 311 -0.38 -14.77 10.48
CA ARG A 311 -1.46 -14.04 9.82
C ARG A 311 -0.91 -12.84 9.04
N ASN A 312 -1.60 -12.45 7.96
CA ASN A 312 -1.24 -11.22 7.25
C ASN A 312 -1.43 -10.00 8.17
N GLY A 313 -0.45 -9.11 8.18
CA GLY A 313 -0.32 -7.96 9.09
C GLY A 313 0.41 -8.24 10.41
N GLU A 314 0.78 -9.49 10.71
CA GLU A 314 1.49 -9.86 11.94
C GLU A 314 2.92 -9.32 11.99
N ASN A 315 3.40 -9.00 13.19
CA ASN A 315 4.79 -8.67 13.44
C ASN A 315 5.49 -9.84 14.13
N ILE A 316 6.68 -10.18 13.65
CA ILE A 316 7.52 -11.26 14.16
C ILE A 316 8.86 -10.66 14.57
N LEU A 317 9.37 -11.03 15.74
CA LEU A 317 10.69 -10.61 16.20
C LEU A 317 11.76 -11.57 15.69
N VAL A 318 12.71 -11.04 14.92
CA VAL A 318 13.93 -11.72 14.49
C VAL A 318 15.04 -11.42 15.49
N GLU A 319 15.71 -12.43 16.03
CA GLU A 319 16.90 -12.23 16.87
C GLU A 319 18.10 -12.93 16.24
N ASN A 320 19.20 -12.22 16.07
CA ASN A 320 20.47 -12.77 15.64
C ASN A 320 21.41 -12.90 16.82
N THR A 321 21.71 -14.12 17.23
CA THR A 321 22.70 -14.40 18.27
C THR A 321 24.08 -14.74 17.70
N ASP A 322 24.20 -14.85 16.38
CA ASP A 322 25.49 -15.07 15.73
C ASP A 322 26.43 -13.88 15.92
N PRO A 323 27.77 -14.12 15.92
CA PRO A 323 28.78 -13.07 15.90
C PRO A 323 29.00 -12.47 14.50
N ILE A 324 28.04 -12.64 13.58
CA ILE A 324 28.09 -12.12 12.21
C ILE A 324 26.75 -11.48 11.83
N GLN A 325 26.79 -10.53 10.90
CA GLN A 325 25.59 -9.97 10.25
C GLN A 325 24.97 -10.94 9.24
N HIS A 326 23.64 -10.91 9.12
CA HIS A 326 22.88 -11.61 8.07
C HIS A 326 22.10 -10.65 7.18
N GLU A 327 22.13 -10.89 5.87
CA GLU A 327 21.29 -10.19 4.89
C GLU A 327 19.87 -10.78 4.87
N ILE A 328 19.09 -10.50 5.92
CA ILE A 328 17.75 -11.05 6.08
C ILE A 328 16.76 -10.33 5.16
N ALA A 329 16.32 -11.06 4.15
CA ALA A 329 15.27 -10.66 3.24
C ALA A 329 13.99 -11.44 3.49
N THR A 330 12.88 -10.83 3.11
CA THR A 330 11.55 -11.43 3.17
C THR A 330 10.94 -11.51 1.79
N TYR A 331 10.17 -12.55 1.54
CA TYR A 331 9.52 -12.81 0.27
C TYR A 331 8.08 -13.20 0.51
N GLU A 332 7.19 -12.79 -0.38
CA GLU A 332 5.88 -13.40 -0.51
C GLU A 332 5.92 -14.43 -1.64
N VAL A 333 5.13 -15.48 -1.51
CA VAL A 333 4.95 -16.51 -2.54
C VAL A 333 3.50 -16.53 -2.94
N ARG A 334 3.27 -16.43 -4.25
CA ARG A 334 1.95 -16.47 -4.90
C ARG A 334 2.03 -17.46 -6.04
N ASN A 335 1.47 -18.65 -5.83
CA ASN A 335 1.57 -19.77 -6.77
C ASN A 335 3.05 -20.09 -7.07
N ILE A 336 3.51 -19.98 -8.33
CA ILE A 336 4.89 -20.23 -8.73
C ILE A 336 5.81 -19.01 -8.65
N TYR A 337 5.28 -17.84 -8.27
CA TYR A 337 6.03 -16.59 -8.22
C TYR A 337 6.44 -16.24 -6.80
N SER A 338 7.68 -15.79 -6.62
CA SER A 338 8.19 -15.25 -5.36
C SER A 338 8.69 -13.83 -5.56
N ASP A 339 8.17 -12.88 -4.78
CA ASP A 339 8.55 -11.47 -4.86
C ASP A 339 9.19 -11.04 -3.53
N GLN A 340 10.35 -10.37 -3.59
CA GLN A 340 11.02 -9.87 -2.39
C GLN A 340 10.23 -8.67 -1.82
N THR A 341 9.78 -8.78 -0.57
CA THR A 341 9.01 -7.74 0.13
C THR A 341 9.88 -6.83 1.00
N SER A 342 11.05 -7.30 1.44
CA SER A 342 12.03 -6.52 2.19
C SER A 342 13.42 -7.11 2.04
N ASN A 343 14.45 -6.27 2.11
CA ASN A 343 15.81 -6.70 2.39
C ASN A 343 16.41 -5.75 3.41
N ARG A 344 16.61 -6.26 4.63
CA ARG A 344 17.13 -5.47 5.75
C ARG A 344 18.21 -6.28 6.43
N PRO A 345 19.46 -5.78 6.46
CA PRO A 345 20.53 -6.42 7.22
C PRO A 345 20.13 -6.59 8.68
N LEU A 346 20.59 -7.67 9.29
CA LEU A 346 20.42 -7.98 10.69
C LEU A 346 21.82 -8.13 11.33
N PRO A 347 22.33 -7.08 12.00
CA PRO A 347 23.65 -7.09 12.61
C PRO A 347 23.84 -8.23 13.62
N GLU A 348 25.10 -8.56 13.96
CA GLU A 348 25.38 -9.50 15.04
C GLU A 348 24.73 -9.08 16.36
N LYS A 349 24.35 -10.07 17.18
CA LYS A 349 23.81 -9.84 18.54
C LYS A 349 22.71 -8.78 18.61
N SER A 350 21.83 -8.74 17.61
CA SER A 350 20.79 -7.74 17.46
C SER A 350 19.43 -8.36 17.19
N SER A 351 18.37 -7.56 17.28
CA SER A 351 17.02 -7.99 16.93
C SER A 351 16.28 -6.95 16.10
N GLN A 352 15.37 -7.42 15.24
CA GLN A 352 14.54 -6.56 14.40
C GLN A 352 13.15 -7.15 14.20
N VAL A 353 12.16 -6.27 14.06
CA VAL A 353 10.79 -6.69 13.73
C VAL A 353 10.60 -6.87 12.21
N ARG A 354 10.15 -8.08 11.89
CA ARG A 354 9.53 -8.61 10.65
C ARG A 354 8.03 -8.34 10.52
N SER A 355 7.57 -7.41 9.68
CA SER A 355 6.13 -7.36 9.37
C SER A 355 5.79 -8.37 8.27
N VAL A 356 4.97 -9.36 8.57
CA VAL A 356 4.35 -10.26 7.59
C VAL A 356 3.26 -9.44 6.91
N PHE A 357 3.61 -8.77 5.82
CA PHE A 357 2.65 -8.01 5.02
C PHE A 357 2.83 -8.39 3.56
N VAL A 358 1.82 -9.08 3.04
CA VAL A 358 1.82 -9.69 1.71
C VAL A 358 0.56 -9.28 0.96
N ARG A 359 0.61 -9.40 -0.36
CA ARG A 359 -0.52 -9.19 -1.25
C ARG A 359 -1.55 -10.29 -1.13
N GLU A 360 -2.77 -9.97 -1.54
CA GLU A 360 -3.84 -10.94 -1.72
C GLU A 360 -3.40 -12.09 -2.63
N GLY A 361 -3.82 -13.31 -2.26
CA GLY A 361 -3.44 -14.55 -2.94
C GLY A 361 -2.07 -15.12 -2.54
N ALA A 362 -1.31 -14.46 -1.66
CA ALA A 362 -0.11 -15.06 -1.08
C ALA A 362 -0.47 -16.12 -0.04
N ASN A 363 0.07 -17.33 -0.23
CA ASN A 363 -0.10 -18.46 0.68
C ASN A 363 1.10 -18.63 1.61
N GLU A 364 2.25 -18.06 1.25
CA GLU A 364 3.48 -18.21 2.00
C GLU A 364 4.28 -16.90 2.10
N PHE A 365 4.97 -16.73 3.23
CA PHE A 365 5.94 -15.68 3.48
C PHE A 365 7.26 -16.28 3.94
N ILE A 366 8.33 -16.06 3.18
CA ILE A 366 9.65 -16.63 3.47
C ILE A 366 10.51 -15.56 4.11
N ILE A 367 11.18 -15.91 5.21
CA ILE A 367 12.26 -15.12 5.80
C ILE A 367 13.55 -15.89 5.55
N LYS A 368 14.51 -15.32 4.82
CA LYS A 368 15.78 -16.00 4.52
C LYS A 368 16.96 -15.05 4.47
N CYS A 369 18.16 -15.60 4.62
CA CYS A 369 19.38 -14.87 4.29
C CYS A 369 19.60 -14.90 2.76
N ASN A 370 19.87 -13.76 2.15
CA ASN A 370 20.17 -13.68 0.71
C ASN A 370 21.60 -14.13 0.37
N LEU A 371 22.49 -14.24 1.35
CA LEU A 371 23.86 -14.70 1.13
C LEU A 371 23.94 -16.23 1.04
N HIS A 372 23.15 -16.96 1.83
CA HIS A 372 23.19 -18.42 1.87
C HIS A 372 21.78 -19.04 1.98
N PRO A 373 21.50 -20.12 1.23
CA PRO A 373 20.15 -20.72 1.17
C PRO A 373 19.77 -21.59 2.39
N PHE A 374 20.67 -21.82 3.35
CA PHE A 374 20.42 -22.67 4.51
C PHE A 374 19.88 -21.95 5.74
N LEU A 375 19.83 -20.62 5.72
CA LEU A 375 19.16 -19.82 6.73
C LEU A 375 17.83 -19.36 6.13
N GLN A 376 16.77 -20.11 6.43
CA GLN A 376 15.42 -19.80 5.99
C GLN A 376 14.36 -20.29 6.98
N THR A 377 13.24 -19.58 7.01
CA THR A 377 12.01 -19.92 7.70
C THR A 377 10.86 -19.67 6.74
N HIS A 378 9.98 -20.66 6.61
CA HIS A 378 8.80 -20.61 5.76
C HIS A 378 7.56 -20.38 6.64
N ALA A 379 6.83 -19.29 6.39
CA ALA A 379 5.59 -18.99 7.09
C ALA A 379 4.39 -19.28 6.20
N TYR A 380 3.47 -20.13 6.66
CA TYR A 380 2.18 -20.30 6.00
C TYR A 380 1.19 -19.23 6.46
N LEU A 381 0.46 -18.63 5.52
CA LEU A 381 -0.48 -17.54 5.77
C LEU A 381 -1.84 -18.08 6.22
N VAL A 382 -2.02 -18.20 7.54
CA VAL A 382 -3.25 -18.70 8.16
C VAL A 382 -4.30 -17.58 8.30
N GLN A 383 -5.57 -17.92 8.04
CA GLN A 383 -6.69 -16.98 8.09
C GLN A 383 -7.37 -16.91 9.46
N ASN A 384 -7.14 -17.91 10.31
CA ASN A 384 -7.71 -18.04 11.65
C ASN A 384 -6.69 -18.71 12.59
N PRO A 385 -6.91 -18.70 13.92
CA PRO A 385 -5.92 -19.18 14.89
C PRO A 385 -5.97 -20.68 15.15
N TYR A 386 -6.76 -21.44 14.38
CA TYR A 386 -6.88 -22.89 14.51
C TYR A 386 -5.87 -23.57 13.61
N TYR A 387 -4.61 -23.51 14.02
CA TYR A 387 -3.51 -24.22 13.38
C TYR A 387 -2.50 -24.74 14.40
N ALA A 388 -1.70 -25.72 13.98
CA ALA A 388 -0.56 -26.26 14.71
C ALA A 388 0.59 -26.54 13.75
N VAL A 389 1.81 -26.63 14.30
CA VAL A 389 2.99 -27.14 13.58
C VAL A 389 3.31 -28.51 14.15
N SER A 390 3.51 -29.52 13.30
CA SER A 390 3.87 -30.87 13.75
C SER A 390 5.23 -30.92 14.43
N ASP A 391 5.32 -31.70 15.51
CA ASP A 391 6.55 -31.91 16.28
C ASP A 391 7.52 -32.88 15.59
N SER A 392 8.65 -33.20 16.24
CA SER A 392 9.66 -34.11 15.68
C SER A 392 9.16 -35.51 15.38
N GLU A 393 8.09 -35.96 16.02
CA GLU A 393 7.42 -37.25 15.81
C GLU A 393 6.21 -37.14 14.88
N GLY A 394 5.95 -35.94 14.35
CA GLY A 394 4.83 -35.62 13.48
C GLY A 394 3.52 -35.32 14.20
N ASN A 395 3.48 -35.32 15.54
CA ASN A 395 2.25 -35.12 16.28
C ASN A 395 1.84 -33.64 16.29
N PHE A 396 0.54 -33.38 16.38
CA PHE A 396 -0.01 -32.03 16.55
C PHE A 396 -1.29 -32.05 17.39
N SER A 397 -1.64 -30.88 17.95
CA SER A 397 -2.89 -30.66 18.68
C SER A 397 -3.39 -29.24 18.45
N ILE A 398 -4.70 -29.08 18.19
CA ILE A 398 -5.39 -27.80 18.06
C ILE A 398 -6.56 -27.81 19.04
N GLU A 399 -6.47 -26.98 20.07
CA GLU A 399 -7.44 -26.93 21.17
C GLU A 399 -8.50 -25.83 20.98
N ASN A 400 -9.61 -25.94 21.73
CA ASN A 400 -10.71 -24.97 21.80
C ASN A 400 -11.32 -24.67 20.42
N VAL A 401 -11.41 -25.70 19.57
CA VAL A 401 -12.02 -25.62 18.25
C VAL A 401 -13.54 -25.64 18.42
N PRO A 402 -14.30 -24.70 17.84
CA PRO A 402 -15.76 -24.72 17.94
C PRO A 402 -16.31 -26.03 17.38
N PRO A 403 -17.42 -26.55 17.91
CA PRO A 403 -18.02 -27.77 17.36
C PRO A 403 -18.47 -27.56 15.92
N GLY A 404 -18.21 -28.55 15.06
CA GLY A 404 -18.54 -28.47 13.65
C GLY A 404 -17.73 -29.42 12.77
N THR A 405 -18.01 -29.37 11.48
CA THR A 405 -17.26 -30.10 10.46
C THR A 405 -16.38 -29.12 9.69
N TYR A 406 -15.09 -29.41 9.63
CA TYR A 406 -14.08 -28.53 9.05
C TYR A 406 -13.27 -29.26 7.98
N GLU A 407 -12.87 -28.51 6.95
CA GLU A 407 -11.77 -28.91 6.09
C GLU A 407 -10.45 -28.70 6.86
N VAL A 408 -9.64 -29.76 6.94
CA VAL A 408 -8.30 -29.72 7.50
C VAL A 408 -7.31 -29.72 6.35
N ILE A 409 -6.36 -28.78 6.38
CA ILE A 409 -5.33 -28.66 5.38
C ILE A 409 -3.98 -28.87 6.06
N ALA A 410 -3.19 -29.79 5.52
CA ALA A 410 -1.81 -30.02 5.90
C ALA A 410 -0.88 -29.45 4.82
N TRP A 411 -0.01 -28.53 5.20
CA TRP A 411 0.92 -27.84 4.32
C TRP A 411 2.37 -28.01 4.79
N HIS A 412 3.26 -28.30 3.83
CA HIS A 412 4.71 -28.31 4.01
C HIS A 412 5.33 -27.60 2.80
N PRO A 413 6.42 -26.81 2.94
CA PRO A 413 6.94 -25.95 1.85
C PRO A 413 7.28 -26.66 0.54
N PHE A 414 7.50 -27.97 0.58
CA PHE A 414 7.91 -28.80 -0.57
C PHE A 414 6.92 -29.92 -0.90
N ILE A 415 5.74 -29.96 -0.26
CA ILE A 415 4.71 -30.97 -0.52
C ILE A 415 3.41 -30.24 -0.88
N PRO A 416 2.72 -30.62 -1.98
CA PRO A 416 1.40 -30.10 -2.26
C PRO A 416 0.46 -30.28 -1.06
N GLU A 417 -0.41 -29.30 -0.83
CA GLU A 417 -1.38 -29.34 0.26
C GLU A 417 -2.18 -30.64 0.25
N GLN A 418 -2.26 -31.28 1.41
CA GLN A 418 -3.14 -32.42 1.62
C GLN A 418 -4.40 -31.93 2.34
N ARG A 419 -5.56 -32.42 1.90
CA ARG A 419 -6.86 -31.97 2.37
C ARG A 419 -7.63 -33.15 2.94
N GLY A 420 -8.32 -32.90 4.04
CA GLY A 420 -9.21 -33.86 4.70
C GLY A 420 -10.39 -33.17 5.33
N THR A 421 -11.30 -33.95 5.90
CA THR A 421 -12.46 -33.44 6.61
C THR A 421 -12.52 -34.08 7.98
N ILE A 422 -12.81 -33.28 9.00
CA ILE A 422 -12.96 -33.77 10.37
C ILE A 422 -14.20 -33.16 11.01
N THR A 423 -14.86 -33.92 11.87
CA THR A 423 -15.95 -33.42 12.71
C THR A 423 -15.49 -33.39 14.16
N ILE A 424 -15.67 -32.24 14.81
CA ILE A 424 -15.31 -32.01 16.21
C ILE A 424 -16.61 -31.79 16.97
N THR A 425 -16.87 -32.63 17.97
CA THR A 425 -18.05 -32.52 18.83
C THR A 425 -17.80 -31.59 20.01
N GLU A 426 -18.87 -31.16 20.66
CA GLU A 426 -18.82 -30.36 21.89
C GLU A 426 -17.90 -30.99 22.93
N LYS A 427 -16.88 -30.25 23.38
CA LYS A 427 -15.86 -30.71 24.35
C LYS A 427 -15.23 -32.08 24.00
N GLY A 428 -15.33 -32.50 22.74
CA GLY A 428 -14.88 -33.80 22.27
C GLY A 428 -13.43 -33.77 21.81
N GLU A 429 -12.89 -34.96 21.55
CA GLU A 429 -11.61 -35.14 20.88
C GLU A 429 -11.83 -35.80 19.52
N ALA A 430 -11.30 -35.18 18.48
CA ALA A 430 -11.24 -35.76 17.14
C ALA A 430 -9.78 -36.08 16.79
N ASN A 431 -9.56 -37.24 16.17
CA ASN A 431 -8.23 -37.72 15.80
C ASN A 431 -8.11 -37.84 14.28
N LEU A 432 -7.02 -37.34 13.72
CA LEU A 432 -6.70 -37.35 12.28
C LEU A 432 -5.39 -38.08 11.96
#